data_AF-R6QLC1-F1
#
_entry.id   AF-R6QLC1-F1
#
_cell.length_a   1.000
_cell.length_b   1.000
_cell.length_c   1.000
_cell.angle_alpha   90.00
_cell.angle_beta   90.00
_cell.angle_gamma   90.00
#
_symmetry.space_group_name_H-M   'P 1'
#
loop_
_entity.id
_entity.type
_entity.pdbx_description
1 polymer ?
#
loop_
_entity_poly.entity_id
_entity_poly.type
_entity_poly.pdbx_seq_one_letter_code
_entity_poly.pdbx_strand_id
1 'polypeptide(L)'
;MAKVKQRKDSKGRVLQTGETQRKTDGMYIYRYVDPYGKRCYVYSKDLFILREKEQRLIRDQMDGLDTYVGGHATINMAFDRYMSTKYNLRDTTRSNYIYMFNKFVRDEFGNKKIVDVKYTEVKFFYYHLINEKNIAINTLETGGRIGEIIGFRLKDVDFKNRCININHAVTYYNHLHAEEYLYYRKKELIEELEKCIVDIDANKYLKFSCDKTHLGEIYYDQKALNEEIEKGLNSKGWKELKISYYVTEDETVSKQIVKISDKEVQKKIIEENGFEALSSHNQVDFVKDRIAVEVQFGKYFSVAYDLHVKHTFFYLRDDIEVGIEIIPTHKMMLCMDTGVAWFENEVTNVIREGRNNPSVPVYILGIESDDHIDTDPCTYTNSELVDILKHSDKEKLKSQMKKYKCEDQRKWNVQIQKAKDKVDVFQNQMDKLNEEYIELKKTGLYDNSEELKKLVSRSERLMAKRDEAMDKYYQIMEMPPARLLRIQKKESVM
;
A
#
# COMPACT_ATOMS: atom_id res chain seq x y z
N MET A 1 17.27 -47.03 -20.16
CA MET A 1 15.94 -46.91 -19.50
C MET A 1 14.93 -47.74 -20.28
N ALA A 2 14.24 -48.68 -19.64
CA ALA A 2 13.25 -49.53 -20.31
C ALA A 2 12.06 -48.70 -20.81
N LYS A 3 11.66 -48.87 -22.08
CA LYS A 3 10.45 -48.24 -22.64
C LYS A 3 9.22 -48.73 -21.88
N VAL A 4 8.60 -47.86 -21.10
CA VAL A 4 7.32 -48.15 -20.42
C VAL A 4 6.27 -48.41 -21.50
N LYS A 5 5.81 -49.66 -21.59
CA LYS A 5 4.81 -50.10 -22.56
C LYS A 5 3.47 -49.46 -22.18
N GLN A 6 2.99 -48.51 -22.98
CA GLN A 6 1.71 -47.84 -22.75
C GLN A 6 0.56 -48.85 -22.73
N ARG A 7 -0.31 -48.78 -21.70
CA ARG A 7 -1.48 -49.65 -21.59
C ARG A 7 -2.49 -49.25 -22.66
N LYS A 8 -3.02 -50.22 -23.40
CA LYS A 8 -4.03 -50.01 -24.43
C LYS A 8 -5.28 -50.82 -24.14
N ASP A 9 -6.43 -50.31 -24.57
CA ASP A 9 -7.70 -51.01 -24.50
C ASP A 9 -7.81 -52.10 -25.60
N SER A 10 -8.91 -52.85 -25.59
CA SER A 10 -9.21 -53.89 -26.60
C SER A 10 -9.34 -53.35 -28.03
N LYS A 11 -9.46 -52.02 -28.21
CA LYS A 11 -9.57 -51.31 -29.49
C LYS A 11 -8.27 -50.57 -29.86
N GLY A 12 -7.17 -50.80 -29.14
CA GLY A 12 -5.85 -50.21 -29.40
C GLY A 12 -5.66 -48.77 -28.93
N ARG A 13 -6.63 -48.17 -28.21
CA ARG A 13 -6.55 -46.82 -27.65
C ARG A 13 -5.74 -46.82 -26.36
N VAL A 14 -4.89 -45.81 -26.17
CA VAL A 14 -4.05 -45.69 -24.97
C VAL A 14 -4.90 -45.31 -23.76
N LEU A 15 -4.77 -46.07 -22.67
CA LEU A 15 -5.39 -45.83 -21.37
C LEU A 15 -4.46 -44.99 -20.49
N GLN A 16 -5.03 -43.94 -19.88
CA GLN A 16 -4.34 -43.04 -18.98
C GLN A 16 -4.14 -43.66 -17.59
N THR A 17 -3.47 -42.92 -16.70
CA THR A 17 -3.29 -43.33 -15.31
C THR A 17 -4.65 -43.33 -14.60
N GLY A 18 -5.00 -44.42 -13.90
CA GLY A 18 -6.31 -44.57 -13.26
C GLY A 18 -7.38 -45.21 -14.15
N GLU A 19 -7.21 -45.19 -15.48
CA GLU A 19 -8.12 -45.85 -16.43
C GLU A 19 -7.82 -47.36 -16.57
N THR A 20 -8.87 -48.17 -16.57
CA THR A 20 -8.81 -49.61 -16.91
C THR A 20 -10.03 -49.99 -17.74
N GLN A 21 -9.92 -51.04 -18.57
CA GLN A 21 -11.06 -51.64 -19.26
C GLN A 21 -11.29 -53.05 -18.72
N ARG A 22 -12.51 -53.34 -18.27
CA ARG A 22 -12.90 -54.67 -17.81
C ARG A 22 -13.06 -55.60 -19.02
N LYS A 23 -12.40 -56.76 -18.97
CA LYS A 23 -12.36 -57.72 -20.10
C LYS A 23 -13.68 -58.44 -20.38
N THR A 24 -14.56 -58.55 -19.38
CA THR A 24 -15.79 -59.34 -19.47
C THR A 24 -16.91 -58.63 -20.25
N ASP A 25 -17.08 -57.32 -20.03
CA ASP A 25 -18.20 -56.53 -20.56
C ASP A 25 -17.72 -55.27 -21.33
N GLY A 26 -16.40 -55.06 -21.40
CA GLY A 26 -15.80 -53.91 -22.06
C GLY A 26 -15.96 -52.58 -21.31
N MET A 27 -16.48 -52.58 -20.08
CA MET A 27 -16.71 -51.37 -19.27
C MET A 27 -15.38 -50.69 -18.91
N TYR A 28 -15.27 -49.40 -19.19
CA TYR A 28 -14.16 -48.57 -18.75
C TYR A 28 -14.39 -48.10 -17.32
N ILE A 29 -13.34 -48.15 -16.51
CA ILE A 29 -13.33 -47.80 -15.10
C ILE A 29 -12.22 -46.79 -14.87
N TYR A 30 -12.56 -45.64 -14.32
CA TYR A 30 -11.60 -44.68 -13.78
C TYR A 30 -11.57 -44.76 -12.27
N ARG A 31 -10.39 -44.99 -11.70
CA ARG A 31 -10.17 -45.04 -10.26
C ARG A 31 -9.48 -43.75 -9.80
N TYR A 32 -10.06 -43.10 -8.81
CA TYR A 32 -9.51 -41.89 -8.20
C TYR A 32 -9.63 -41.94 -6.68
N VAL A 33 -8.97 -41.00 -6.01
CA VAL A 33 -9.12 -40.76 -4.58
C VAL A 33 -9.87 -39.44 -4.45
N ASP A 34 -10.94 -39.42 -3.66
CA ASP A 34 -11.68 -38.19 -3.40
C ASP A 34 -10.89 -37.29 -2.43
N PRO A 35 -11.29 -36.01 -2.26
CA PRO A 35 -10.61 -35.08 -1.34
C PRO A 35 -10.59 -35.52 0.13
N TYR A 36 -11.37 -36.54 0.52
CA TYR A 36 -11.41 -37.11 1.87
C TYR A 36 -10.53 -38.36 2.01
N GLY A 37 -9.74 -38.71 0.99
CA GLY A 37 -8.84 -39.86 0.99
C GLY A 37 -9.51 -41.20 0.68
N LYS A 38 -10.80 -41.21 0.30
CA LYS A 38 -11.54 -42.44 0.00
C LYS A 38 -11.38 -42.80 -1.48
N ARG A 39 -11.16 -44.10 -1.74
CA ARG A 39 -11.02 -44.64 -3.10
C ARG A 39 -12.38 -44.75 -3.77
N CYS A 40 -12.56 -44.04 -4.87
CA CYS A 40 -13.80 -43.95 -5.64
C CYS A 40 -13.58 -44.45 -7.07
N TYR A 41 -14.67 -44.85 -7.73
CA TYR A 41 -14.66 -45.46 -9.05
C TYR A 41 -15.77 -44.90 -9.91
N VAL A 42 -15.47 -44.55 -11.15
CA VAL A 42 -16.46 -44.12 -12.16
C VAL A 42 -16.41 -45.04 -13.35
N TYR A 43 -17.58 -45.30 -13.92
CA TYR A 43 -17.78 -46.32 -14.95
C TYR A 43 -18.41 -45.72 -16.22
N SER A 44 -18.01 -46.22 -17.38
CA SER A 44 -18.62 -45.89 -18.67
C SER A 44 -18.36 -46.98 -19.71
N LYS A 45 -19.31 -47.24 -20.62
CA LYS A 45 -19.11 -48.15 -21.76
C LYS A 45 -18.30 -47.51 -22.89
N ASP A 46 -18.19 -46.19 -22.90
CA ASP A 46 -17.39 -45.41 -23.84
C ASP A 46 -16.24 -44.70 -23.11
N LEU A 47 -15.02 -44.83 -23.65
CA LEU A 47 -13.79 -44.22 -23.12
C LEU A 47 -13.83 -42.69 -23.20
N PHE A 48 -14.47 -42.11 -24.22
CA PHE A 48 -14.63 -40.66 -24.34
C PHE A 48 -15.54 -40.12 -23.24
N ILE A 49 -16.70 -40.76 -23.02
CA ILE A 49 -17.62 -40.40 -21.93
C ILE A 49 -16.95 -40.64 -20.56
N LEU A 50 -16.11 -41.67 -20.42
CA LEU A 50 -15.34 -41.86 -19.18
C LEU A 50 -14.44 -40.65 -18.91
N ARG A 51 -13.76 -40.13 -19.95
CA ARG A 51 -12.87 -38.97 -19.87
C ARG A 51 -13.62 -37.66 -19.63
N GLU A 52 -14.83 -37.50 -20.18
CA GLU A 52 -15.68 -36.36 -19.83
C GLU A 52 -16.09 -36.41 -18.36
N LYS A 53 -16.45 -37.59 -17.83
CA LYS A 53 -16.74 -37.77 -16.41
C LYS A 53 -15.50 -37.54 -15.54
N GLU A 54 -14.33 -38.00 -15.98
CA GLU A 54 -13.05 -37.73 -15.33
C GLU A 54 -12.75 -36.22 -15.31
N GLN A 55 -12.84 -35.52 -16.43
CA GLN A 55 -12.63 -34.08 -16.50
C GLN A 55 -13.66 -33.30 -15.69
N ARG A 56 -14.90 -33.78 -15.60
CA ARG A 56 -15.93 -33.22 -14.73
C ARG A 56 -15.55 -33.44 -13.27
N LEU A 57 -15.12 -34.63 -12.87
CA LEU A 57 -14.65 -34.90 -11.51
C LEU A 57 -13.40 -34.11 -11.14
N ILE A 58 -12.45 -33.96 -12.07
CA ILE A 58 -11.26 -33.13 -11.87
C ILE A 58 -11.69 -31.67 -11.72
N ARG A 59 -12.63 -31.18 -12.52
CA ARG A 59 -13.23 -29.84 -12.34
C ARG A 59 -13.98 -29.72 -11.02
N ASP A 60 -14.85 -30.65 -10.66
CA ASP A 60 -15.60 -30.64 -9.42
C ASP A 60 -14.65 -30.73 -8.19
N GLN A 61 -13.53 -31.46 -8.31
CA GLN A 61 -12.45 -31.52 -7.30
C GLN A 61 -11.62 -30.23 -7.24
N MET A 62 -11.37 -29.57 -8.38
CA MET A 62 -10.66 -28.29 -8.47
C MET A 62 -11.56 -27.12 -7.99
N ASP A 63 -12.84 -27.19 -8.31
CA ASP A 63 -13.88 -26.24 -7.93
C ASP A 63 -14.21 -26.38 -6.44
N GLY A 64 -14.09 -27.57 -5.83
CA GLY A 64 -14.00 -27.80 -4.39
C GLY A 64 -14.93 -26.93 -3.53
N LEU A 65 -16.12 -26.64 -4.06
CA LEU A 65 -17.13 -25.79 -3.46
C LEU A 65 -17.86 -26.57 -2.36
N ASP A 66 -17.97 -27.89 -2.49
CA ASP A 66 -18.68 -28.74 -1.54
C ASP A 66 -18.05 -28.76 -0.12
N THR A 67 -16.72 -28.57 0.00
CA THR A 67 -16.05 -28.55 1.32
C THR A 67 -16.41 -27.31 2.14
N TYR A 68 -16.61 -26.17 1.46
CA TYR A 68 -17.04 -24.92 2.09
C TYR A 68 -18.56 -24.86 2.30
N VAL A 69 -19.34 -25.41 1.35
CA VAL A 69 -20.81 -25.47 1.40
C VAL A 69 -21.33 -26.31 2.59
N GLY A 70 -20.57 -27.30 3.06
CA GLY A 70 -20.98 -28.16 4.19
C GLY A 70 -20.54 -27.71 5.59
N GLY A 71 -19.84 -26.58 5.74
CA GLY A 71 -19.29 -26.17 7.06
C GLY A 71 -18.22 -27.13 7.61
N HIS A 72 -17.56 -27.91 6.74
CA HIS A 72 -16.53 -28.87 7.10
C HIS A 72 -15.11 -28.40 6.75
N ALA A 73 -14.96 -27.29 6.02
CA ALA A 73 -13.67 -26.72 5.66
C ALA A 73 -12.90 -26.26 6.90
N THR A 74 -11.68 -26.75 7.06
CA THR A 74 -10.76 -26.30 8.10
C THR A 74 -9.86 -25.18 7.61
N ILE A 75 -9.25 -24.44 8.54
CA ILE A 75 -8.27 -23.39 8.23
C ILE A 75 -7.09 -23.96 7.40
N ASN A 76 -6.67 -25.20 7.68
CA ASN A 76 -5.65 -25.91 6.88
C ASN A 76 -6.05 -26.06 5.42
N MET A 77 -7.29 -26.49 5.17
CA MET A 77 -7.81 -26.64 3.80
C MET A 77 -7.87 -25.29 3.07
N ALA A 78 -8.25 -24.22 3.77
CA ALA A 78 -8.27 -22.87 3.21
C ALA A 78 -6.88 -22.38 2.82
N PHE A 79 -5.90 -22.55 3.71
CA PHE A 79 -4.53 -22.12 3.49
C PHE A 79 -3.86 -22.87 2.33
N ASP A 80 -3.98 -24.20 2.29
CA ASP A 80 -3.38 -25.01 1.22
C ASP A 80 -3.94 -24.62 -0.15
N ARG A 81 -5.24 -24.31 -0.20
CA ARG A 81 -5.89 -23.81 -1.41
C ARG A 81 -5.39 -22.42 -1.80
N TYR A 82 -5.33 -21.47 -0.88
CA TYR A 82 -4.77 -20.13 -1.12
C TYR A 82 -3.33 -20.20 -1.66
N MET A 83 -2.49 -21.06 -1.10
CA MET A 83 -1.10 -21.23 -1.55
C MET A 83 -0.98 -21.90 -2.93
N SER A 84 -1.97 -22.70 -3.31
CA SER A 84 -2.05 -23.31 -4.64
C SER A 84 -2.44 -22.31 -5.74
N THR A 85 -3.24 -21.28 -5.42
CA THR A 85 -3.68 -20.28 -6.40
C THR A 85 -2.65 -19.15 -6.62
N LYS A 86 -1.71 -18.94 -5.69
CA LYS A 86 -0.67 -17.90 -5.78
C LYS A 86 0.56 -18.34 -6.59
N TYR A 87 0.40 -18.71 -7.86
CA TYR A 87 1.48 -19.21 -8.72
C TYR A 87 2.58 -18.16 -9.02
N ASN A 88 2.27 -16.86 -8.95
CA ASN A 88 3.23 -15.75 -9.18
C ASN A 88 3.92 -15.22 -7.90
N LEU A 89 3.93 -15.98 -6.81
CA LEU A 89 4.58 -15.58 -5.56
C LEU A 89 6.08 -15.90 -5.59
N ARG A 90 6.96 -14.95 -5.21
CA ARG A 90 8.42 -15.20 -5.08
C ARG A 90 8.69 -16.40 -4.18
N ASP A 91 9.63 -17.27 -4.57
CA ASP A 91 9.92 -18.53 -3.88
C ASP A 91 10.31 -18.35 -2.40
N THR A 92 11.03 -17.27 -2.09
CA THR A 92 11.40 -16.91 -0.72
C THR A 92 10.17 -16.58 0.13
N THR A 93 9.23 -15.84 -0.44
CA THR A 93 7.96 -15.47 0.20
C THR A 93 7.05 -16.68 0.38
N ARG A 94 6.95 -17.55 -0.64
CA ARG A 94 6.22 -18.82 -0.56
C ARG A 94 6.75 -19.71 0.55
N SER A 95 8.06 -19.86 0.61
CA SER A 95 8.74 -20.68 1.63
C SER A 95 8.49 -20.14 3.04
N ASN A 96 8.54 -18.81 3.21
CA ASN A 96 8.24 -18.18 4.49
C ASN A 96 6.79 -18.42 4.95
N TYR A 97 5.80 -18.35 4.06
CA TYR A 97 4.40 -18.62 4.43
C TYR A 97 4.17 -20.07 4.82
N ILE A 98 4.72 -21.00 4.04
CA ILE A 98 4.62 -22.42 4.37
C ILE A 98 5.26 -22.68 5.74
N TYR A 99 6.47 -22.15 5.98
CA TYR A 99 7.16 -22.31 7.25
C TYR A 99 6.36 -21.75 8.44
N MET A 100 5.90 -20.50 8.34
CA MET A 100 5.17 -19.82 9.42
C MET A 100 3.84 -20.52 9.71
N PHE A 101 3.06 -20.85 8.67
CA PHE A 101 1.80 -21.54 8.83
C PHE A 101 1.99 -22.94 9.42
N ASN A 102 2.96 -23.71 8.92
CA ASN A 102 3.26 -25.04 9.45
C ASN A 102 3.67 -24.99 10.92
N LYS A 103 4.47 -23.99 11.30
CA LYS A 103 5.04 -23.89 12.63
C LYS A 103 4.05 -23.43 13.70
N PHE A 104 3.11 -22.55 13.36
CA PHE A 104 2.28 -21.88 14.36
C PHE A 104 0.79 -22.18 14.23
N VAL A 105 0.31 -22.53 13.03
CA VAL A 105 -1.11 -22.67 12.74
C VAL A 105 -1.47 -24.12 12.46
N ARG A 106 -0.71 -24.82 11.60
CA ARG A 106 -1.14 -26.08 10.96
C ARG A 106 -1.56 -27.18 11.95
N ASP A 107 -0.78 -27.41 12.99
CA ASP A 107 -1.00 -28.57 13.88
C ASP A 107 -2.08 -28.32 14.94
N GLU A 108 -2.34 -27.06 15.30
CA GLU A 108 -3.31 -26.69 16.33
C GLU A 108 -4.50 -25.95 15.72
N PHE A 109 -4.34 -24.64 15.53
CA PHE A 109 -5.40 -23.74 15.10
C PHE A 109 -5.96 -24.08 13.70
N GLY A 110 -5.10 -24.62 12.83
CA GLY A 110 -5.37 -25.02 11.45
C GLY A 110 -6.40 -26.13 11.31
N ASN A 111 -6.58 -26.96 12.33
CA ASN A 111 -7.54 -28.05 12.34
C ASN A 111 -8.97 -27.60 12.67
N LYS A 112 -9.16 -26.35 13.13
CA LYS A 112 -10.49 -25.80 13.38
C LYS A 112 -11.24 -25.63 12.07
N LYS A 113 -12.54 -25.93 12.11
CA LYS A 113 -13.46 -25.58 11.04
C LYS A 113 -13.62 -24.07 11.02
N ILE A 114 -13.63 -23.49 9.82
CA ILE A 114 -13.73 -22.04 9.64
C ILE A 114 -15.00 -21.50 10.30
N VAL A 115 -16.11 -22.24 10.23
CA VAL A 115 -17.40 -21.86 10.81
C VAL A 115 -17.41 -21.84 12.35
N ASP A 116 -16.50 -22.57 12.99
CA ASP A 116 -16.46 -22.70 14.46
C ASP A 116 -15.48 -21.70 15.10
N VAL A 117 -14.73 -20.93 14.30
CA VAL A 117 -13.69 -20.02 14.77
C VAL A 117 -14.32 -18.70 15.20
N LYS A 118 -14.21 -18.38 16.49
CA LYS A 118 -14.68 -17.10 17.03
C LYS A 118 -13.59 -16.04 17.06
N TYR A 119 -13.98 -14.77 16.93
CA TYR A 119 -13.07 -13.62 17.03
C TYR A 119 -12.21 -13.63 18.31
N THR A 120 -12.82 -13.97 19.45
CA THR A 120 -12.12 -14.05 20.73
C THR A 120 -11.04 -15.13 20.73
N GLU A 121 -11.26 -16.26 20.07
CA GLU A 121 -10.27 -17.34 19.97
C GLU A 121 -9.10 -16.96 19.07
N VAL A 122 -9.36 -16.21 17.99
CA VAL A 122 -8.30 -15.60 17.17
C VAL A 122 -7.47 -14.64 18.02
N LYS A 123 -8.10 -13.76 18.80
CA LYS A 123 -7.42 -12.80 19.66
C LYS A 123 -6.57 -13.48 20.74
N PHE A 124 -7.09 -14.53 21.37
CA PHE A 124 -6.33 -15.35 22.33
C PHE A 124 -5.15 -16.06 21.67
N PHE A 125 -5.32 -16.55 20.44
CA PHE A 125 -4.23 -17.14 19.68
C PHE A 125 -3.10 -16.13 19.39
N TYR A 126 -3.43 -14.87 19.03
CA TYR A 126 -2.42 -13.81 18.91
C TYR A 126 -1.69 -13.53 20.23
N TYR A 127 -2.44 -13.44 21.34
CA TYR A 127 -1.82 -13.27 22.66
C TYR A 127 -0.91 -14.43 23.05
N HIS A 128 -1.28 -15.67 22.71
CA HIS A 128 -0.45 -16.85 22.91
C HIS A 128 0.85 -16.77 22.10
N LEU A 129 0.77 -16.37 20.82
CA LEU A 129 1.95 -16.22 19.97
C LEU A 129 2.94 -15.16 20.49
N ILE A 130 2.42 -14.04 20.98
CA ILE A 130 3.24 -12.93 21.49
C ILE A 130 3.84 -13.29 22.86
N ASN A 131 2.99 -13.75 23.79
CA ASN A 131 3.37 -13.86 25.21
C ASN A 131 3.98 -15.22 25.57
N GLU A 132 3.53 -16.30 24.91
CA GLU A 132 3.97 -17.66 25.26
C GLU A 132 4.97 -18.23 24.25
N LYS A 133 4.83 -17.87 22.96
CA LYS A 133 5.78 -18.27 21.91
C LYS A 133 6.86 -17.21 21.64
N ASN A 134 6.85 -16.08 22.35
CA ASN A 134 7.83 -14.98 22.25
C ASN A 134 8.09 -14.51 20.81
N ILE A 135 7.06 -14.48 19.97
CA ILE A 135 7.20 -13.96 18.62
C ILE A 135 7.26 -12.44 18.69
N ALA A 136 8.29 -11.86 18.08
CA ALA A 136 8.41 -10.41 17.98
C ALA A 136 7.21 -9.83 17.20
N ILE A 137 6.64 -8.72 17.68
CA ILE A 137 5.49 -8.04 17.06
C ILE A 137 5.79 -7.73 15.59
N ASN A 138 6.99 -7.22 15.29
CA ASN A 138 7.42 -6.99 13.91
C ASN A 138 7.44 -8.27 13.06
N THR A 139 7.62 -9.47 13.62
CA THR A 139 7.53 -10.74 12.88
C THR A 139 6.08 -11.14 12.60
N LEU A 140 5.12 -10.71 13.42
CA LEU A 140 3.69 -10.84 13.12
C LEU A 140 3.23 -9.78 12.09
N GLU A 141 3.85 -8.59 12.08
CA GLU A 141 3.53 -7.47 11.19
C GLU A 141 4.26 -7.51 9.83
N THR A 142 5.54 -7.91 9.79
CA THR A 142 6.39 -7.95 8.58
C THR A 142 6.78 -9.37 8.16
N GLY A 143 6.79 -10.33 9.10
CA GLY A 143 7.09 -11.75 8.88
C GLY A 143 5.88 -12.55 8.41
N GLY A 144 5.18 -12.04 7.40
CA GLY A 144 4.28 -12.79 6.53
C GLY A 144 2.90 -13.10 7.11
N ARG A 145 1.88 -12.36 6.64
CA ARG A 145 0.53 -12.80 6.23
C ARG A 145 -0.27 -13.77 7.12
N ILE A 146 0.18 -14.09 8.34
CA ILE A 146 -0.63 -14.77 9.36
C ILE A 146 -1.82 -13.88 9.74
N GLY A 147 -1.63 -12.56 9.73
CA GLY A 147 -2.68 -11.54 9.75
C GLY A 147 -3.71 -11.67 8.63
N GLU A 148 -3.31 -12.01 7.41
CA GLU A 148 -4.19 -12.13 6.24
C GLU A 148 -4.92 -13.49 6.19
N ILE A 149 -4.32 -14.55 6.75
CA ILE A 149 -4.90 -15.91 6.76
C ILE A 149 -5.79 -16.14 7.99
N ILE A 150 -5.48 -15.50 9.12
CA ILE A 150 -6.27 -15.55 10.36
C ILE A 150 -7.22 -14.34 10.45
N GLY A 151 -6.96 -13.28 9.69
CA GLY A 151 -7.86 -12.14 9.47
C GLY A 151 -8.94 -12.41 8.43
N PHE A 152 -9.39 -13.65 8.28
CA PHE A 152 -10.70 -13.94 7.73
C PHE A 152 -11.73 -13.15 8.55
N ARG A 153 -12.32 -12.10 7.97
CA ARG A 153 -13.44 -11.41 8.62
C ARG A 153 -14.72 -12.14 8.19
N LEU A 154 -15.68 -12.29 9.10
CA LEU A 154 -16.99 -12.91 8.83
C LEU A 154 -17.71 -12.28 7.62
N LYS A 155 -17.39 -11.03 7.28
CA LYS A 155 -17.91 -10.29 6.12
C LYS A 155 -17.31 -10.69 4.77
N ASP A 156 -16.16 -11.37 4.75
CA ASP A 156 -15.48 -11.79 3.52
C ASP A 156 -16.11 -13.09 2.95
N VAL A 157 -17.17 -13.60 3.58
CA VAL A 157 -17.95 -14.78 3.19
C VAL A 157 -19.39 -14.37 2.85
N ASP A 158 -19.75 -14.38 1.56
CA ASP A 158 -21.11 -14.14 1.10
C ASP A 158 -21.92 -15.45 1.18
N PHE A 159 -22.66 -15.61 2.28
CA PHE A 159 -23.48 -16.79 2.55
C PHE A 159 -24.69 -16.94 1.59
N LYS A 160 -25.11 -15.85 0.93
CA LYS A 160 -26.27 -15.85 0.04
C LYS A 160 -25.88 -16.28 -1.38
N ASN A 161 -24.74 -15.80 -1.84
CA ASN A 161 -24.22 -16.08 -3.19
C ASN A 161 -23.14 -17.17 -3.21
N ARG A 162 -22.77 -17.72 -2.04
CA ARG A 162 -21.83 -18.84 -1.88
C ARG A 162 -20.45 -18.56 -2.48
N CYS A 163 -19.95 -17.35 -2.28
CA CYS A 163 -18.60 -16.94 -2.67
C CYS A 163 -17.83 -16.38 -1.47
N ILE A 164 -16.52 -16.56 -1.49
CA ILE A 164 -15.59 -15.90 -0.57
C ILE A 164 -14.96 -14.77 -1.36
N ASN A 165 -15.23 -13.53 -0.97
CA ASN A 165 -14.74 -12.36 -1.68
C ASN A 165 -13.68 -11.68 -0.84
N ILE A 166 -12.41 -11.99 -1.13
CA ILE A 166 -11.28 -11.35 -0.46
C ILE A 166 -10.98 -10.05 -1.20
N ASN A 167 -11.81 -9.04 -1.00
CA ASN A 167 -11.57 -7.69 -1.49
C ASN A 167 -10.68 -6.96 -0.49
N HIS A 168 -9.36 -7.10 -0.64
CA HIS A 168 -8.37 -6.30 0.10
C HIS A 168 -8.28 -4.84 -0.39
N ALA A 169 -9.25 -4.36 -1.17
CA ALA A 169 -9.34 -2.96 -1.57
C ALA A 169 -9.73 -2.01 -0.43
N VAL A 170 -10.29 -2.53 0.67
CA VAL A 170 -10.83 -1.71 1.76
C VAL A 170 -10.45 -2.24 3.15
N THR A 171 -9.72 -1.42 3.90
CA THR A 171 -9.38 -1.61 5.32
C THR A 171 -10.20 -0.64 6.17
N TYR A 172 -10.48 -0.96 7.42
CA TYR A 172 -11.28 -0.06 8.26
C TYR A 172 -10.86 -0.13 9.73
N TYR A 173 -11.11 0.96 10.45
CA TYR A 173 -10.91 1.08 11.88
C TYR A 173 -12.20 1.58 12.54
N ASN A 174 -12.65 0.84 13.54
CA ASN A 174 -13.90 1.06 14.24
C ASN A 174 -13.60 1.69 15.61
N HIS A 175 -13.92 2.97 15.75
CA HIS A 175 -13.76 3.74 16.98
C HIS A 175 -15.11 3.92 17.69
N LEU A 176 -15.14 3.66 19.00
CA LEU A 176 -16.34 3.78 19.85
C LEU A 176 -17.60 3.07 19.29
N HIS A 177 -17.41 1.89 18.71
CA HIS A 177 -18.48 1.06 18.14
C HIS A 177 -19.30 1.70 17.01
N ALA A 178 -18.66 2.60 16.25
CA ALA A 178 -19.25 3.22 15.06
C ALA A 178 -19.73 2.19 14.04
N GLU A 179 -18.94 1.13 13.77
CA GLU A 179 -19.31 0.08 12.81
C GLU A 179 -20.59 -0.65 13.24
N GLU A 180 -20.71 -1.04 14.51
CA GLU A 180 -21.88 -1.74 15.02
C GLU A 180 -23.12 -0.84 14.96
N TYR A 181 -22.96 0.45 15.29
CA TYR A 181 -24.03 1.43 15.14
C TYR A 181 -24.48 1.52 13.68
N LEU A 182 -23.53 1.72 12.75
CA LEU A 182 -23.80 1.86 11.33
C LEU A 182 -24.45 0.60 10.75
N TYR A 183 -23.92 -0.58 11.07
CA TYR A 183 -24.44 -1.85 10.59
C TYR A 183 -25.87 -2.13 11.10
N TYR A 184 -26.18 -1.80 12.36
CA TYR A 184 -27.48 -2.09 12.95
C TYR A 184 -28.54 -1.03 12.62
N ARG A 185 -28.15 0.24 12.49
CA ARG A 185 -29.08 1.38 12.37
C ARG A 185 -29.10 2.02 10.99
N LYS A 186 -28.01 1.91 10.23
CA LYS A 186 -27.76 2.69 9.02
C LYS A 186 -27.16 1.84 7.89
N LYS A 187 -27.45 0.54 7.87
CA LYS A 187 -26.86 -0.43 6.94
C LYS A 187 -26.94 0.01 5.47
N GLU A 188 -28.11 0.52 5.07
CA GLU A 188 -28.38 0.97 3.71
C GLU A 188 -27.46 2.13 3.29
N LEU A 189 -27.09 3.03 4.21
CA LEU A 189 -26.18 4.14 3.94
C LEU A 189 -24.75 3.65 3.71
N ILE A 190 -24.30 2.64 4.46
CA ILE A 190 -22.98 2.05 4.24
C ILE A 190 -22.93 1.27 2.93
N GLU A 191 -23.93 0.44 2.65
CA GLU A 191 -24.00 -0.27 1.37
C GLU A 191 -24.09 0.70 0.18
N GLU A 192 -24.72 1.86 0.36
CA GLU A 192 -24.75 2.93 -0.63
C GLU A 192 -23.38 3.61 -0.80
N LEU A 193 -22.72 3.95 0.32
CA LEU A 193 -21.38 4.53 0.35
C LEU A 193 -20.36 3.62 -0.36
N GLU A 194 -20.34 2.33 0.00
CA GLU A 194 -19.44 1.34 -0.60
C GLU A 194 -19.68 1.21 -2.12
N LYS A 195 -20.94 1.22 -2.57
CA LYS A 195 -21.28 1.20 -4.00
C LYS A 195 -20.78 2.43 -4.74
N CYS A 196 -20.78 3.61 -4.10
CA CYS A 196 -20.23 4.83 -4.71
C CYS A 196 -18.72 4.74 -4.94
N ILE A 197 -18.01 3.90 -4.19
CA ILE A 197 -16.55 3.79 -4.26
C ILE A 197 -16.12 2.62 -5.16
N VAL A 198 -16.79 1.48 -5.06
CA VAL A 198 -16.40 0.23 -5.75
C VAL A 198 -16.38 0.37 -7.28
N ASP A 199 -17.26 1.21 -7.85
CA ASP A 199 -17.35 1.38 -9.31
C ASP A 199 -16.31 2.39 -9.86
N ILE A 200 -15.50 3.01 -9.00
CA ILE A 200 -14.49 4.00 -9.41
C ILE A 200 -13.23 3.29 -9.92
N ASP A 201 -12.99 3.43 -11.21
CA ASP A 201 -11.74 3.02 -11.85
C ASP A 201 -10.66 4.09 -11.64
N ALA A 202 -9.87 3.92 -10.58
CA ALA A 202 -8.83 4.88 -10.19
C ALA A 202 -7.77 5.11 -11.28
N ASN A 203 -7.53 4.13 -12.16
CA ASN A 203 -6.50 4.21 -13.21
C ASN A 203 -6.87 5.19 -14.33
N LYS A 204 -8.12 5.69 -14.36
CA LYS A 204 -8.53 6.79 -15.25
C LYS A 204 -8.06 8.16 -14.75
N TYR A 205 -7.71 8.27 -13.47
CA TYR A 205 -7.39 9.52 -12.80
C TYR A 205 -5.89 9.55 -12.46
N LEU A 206 -5.07 9.65 -13.50
CA LEU A 206 -3.61 9.70 -13.39
C LEU A 206 -3.07 11.04 -13.86
N LYS A 207 -1.99 11.49 -13.23
CA LYS A 207 -1.28 12.73 -13.55
C LYS A 207 0.24 12.56 -13.40
N PHE A 208 0.99 13.49 -13.98
CA PHE A 208 2.40 13.68 -13.69
C PHE A 208 2.59 14.42 -12.37
N SER A 209 3.38 13.84 -11.47
CA SER A 209 3.74 14.50 -10.22
C SER A 209 4.61 15.74 -10.49
N CYS A 210 4.28 16.81 -9.78
CA CYS A 210 5.03 18.07 -9.77
C CYS A 210 5.94 18.19 -8.55
N ASP A 211 6.01 17.15 -7.71
CA ASP A 211 6.80 17.16 -6.49
C ASP A 211 8.28 17.01 -6.78
N LYS A 212 9.13 17.69 -5.99
CA LYS A 212 10.57 17.75 -6.24
C LYS A 212 11.23 16.36 -6.33
N THR A 213 10.81 15.45 -5.46
CA THR A 213 11.41 14.11 -5.35
C THR A 213 10.95 13.20 -6.49
N HIS A 214 9.67 13.32 -6.87
CA HIS A 214 8.96 12.44 -7.80
C HIS A 214 8.62 13.13 -9.13
N LEU A 215 9.34 14.19 -9.48
CA LEU A 215 8.99 15.06 -10.59
C LEU A 215 8.95 14.29 -11.91
N GLY A 216 7.76 14.24 -12.52
CA GLY A 216 7.54 13.54 -13.79
C GLY A 216 7.22 12.05 -13.66
N GLU A 217 7.13 11.50 -12.44
CA GLU A 217 6.53 10.20 -12.19
C GLU A 217 5.01 10.27 -12.36
N ILE A 218 4.38 9.12 -12.63
CA ILE A 218 2.93 9.00 -12.81
C ILE A 218 2.28 8.59 -11.50
N TYR A 219 1.37 9.43 -11.01
CA TYR A 219 0.63 9.27 -9.76
C TYR A 219 -0.86 9.44 -9.96
N TYR A 220 -1.64 9.00 -8.97
CA TYR A 220 -3.07 9.28 -8.91
C TYR A 220 -3.33 10.78 -8.78
N ASP A 221 -4.30 11.28 -9.54
CA ASP A 221 -4.82 12.63 -9.40
C ASP A 221 -5.80 12.68 -8.23
N GLN A 222 -5.30 13.07 -7.07
CA GLN A 222 -6.09 13.15 -5.83
C GLN A 222 -7.29 14.08 -5.97
N LYS A 223 -7.16 15.17 -6.75
CA LYS A 223 -8.26 16.12 -6.93
C LYS A 223 -9.37 15.49 -7.76
N ALA A 224 -9.00 14.84 -8.86
CA ALA A 224 -9.97 14.21 -9.74
C ALA A 224 -10.62 12.97 -9.09
N LEU A 225 -9.88 12.20 -8.29
CA LEU A 225 -10.43 11.11 -7.50
C LEU A 225 -11.41 11.60 -6.44
N ASN A 226 -11.06 12.65 -5.70
CA ASN A 226 -11.99 13.30 -4.77
C ASN A 226 -13.28 13.68 -5.52
N GLU A 227 -13.18 14.48 -6.59
CA GLU A 227 -14.34 14.93 -7.37
C GLU A 227 -15.22 13.77 -7.87
N GLU A 228 -14.65 12.62 -8.23
CA GLU A 228 -15.42 11.45 -8.65
C GLU A 228 -16.21 10.81 -7.50
N ILE A 229 -15.57 10.65 -6.34
CA ILE A 229 -16.26 10.18 -5.12
C ILE A 229 -17.37 11.17 -4.73
N GLU A 230 -17.06 12.47 -4.74
CA GLU A 230 -18.02 13.53 -4.42
C GLU A 230 -19.25 13.48 -5.35
N LYS A 231 -19.05 13.29 -6.67
CA LYS A 231 -20.17 13.10 -7.62
C LYS A 231 -21.01 11.87 -7.27
N GLY A 232 -20.35 10.75 -6.95
CA GLY A 232 -21.01 9.52 -6.53
C GLY A 232 -21.92 9.77 -5.32
N LEU A 233 -21.38 10.37 -4.27
CA LEU A 233 -22.11 10.70 -3.04
C LEU A 233 -23.25 11.71 -3.27
N ASN A 234 -22.98 12.79 -4.00
CA ASN A 234 -24.00 13.79 -4.35
C ASN A 234 -25.16 13.17 -5.12
N SER A 235 -24.90 12.24 -6.04
CA SER A 235 -25.94 11.54 -6.81
C SER A 235 -26.87 10.70 -5.94
N LYS A 236 -26.40 10.29 -4.75
CA LYS A 236 -27.16 9.54 -3.75
C LYS A 236 -27.81 10.44 -2.69
N GLY A 237 -27.69 11.75 -2.83
CA GLY A 237 -28.32 12.73 -1.94
C GLY A 237 -27.56 13.00 -0.66
N TRP A 238 -26.28 12.62 -0.58
CA TRP A 238 -25.37 13.18 0.42
C TRP A 238 -25.14 14.65 0.09
N LYS A 239 -25.17 15.52 1.08
CA LYS A 239 -25.07 16.97 0.88
C LYS A 239 -24.09 17.60 1.84
N GLU A 240 -23.46 18.68 1.39
CA GLU A 240 -22.69 19.56 2.25
C GLU A 240 -23.54 20.07 3.42
N LEU A 241 -22.94 20.04 4.62
CA LEU A 241 -23.52 20.66 5.81
C LEU A 241 -22.56 21.73 6.32
N LYS A 242 -23.00 23.00 6.23
CA LYS A 242 -22.29 24.16 6.75
C LYS A 242 -23.07 24.80 7.89
N ILE A 243 -22.43 24.93 9.05
CA ILE A 243 -23.02 25.52 10.25
C ILE A 243 -22.19 26.71 10.69
N SER A 244 -22.83 27.87 10.75
CA SER A 244 -22.29 29.06 11.39
C SER A 244 -22.62 29.06 12.88
N TYR A 245 -21.65 29.45 13.71
CA TYR A 245 -21.76 29.49 15.16
C TYR A 245 -20.98 30.68 15.71
N TYR A 246 -21.17 31.00 16.99
CA TYR A 246 -20.41 32.04 17.67
C TYR A 246 -19.41 31.45 18.67
N VAL A 247 -18.26 32.10 18.79
CA VAL A 247 -17.25 31.82 19.81
C VAL A 247 -17.03 33.05 20.69
N THR A 248 -16.44 32.83 21.85
CA THR A 248 -16.11 33.87 22.82
C THR A 248 -14.79 33.55 23.49
N GLU A 249 -14.14 34.55 24.07
CA GLU A 249 -12.89 34.39 24.83
C GLU A 249 -13.10 33.76 26.22
N ASP A 250 -14.32 33.76 26.75
CA ASP A 250 -14.63 33.20 28.06
C ASP A 250 -14.91 31.69 28.01
N GLU A 251 -14.19 30.93 28.84
CA GLU A 251 -14.29 29.47 28.91
C GLU A 251 -15.64 29.00 29.46
N THR A 252 -16.22 29.71 30.43
CA THR A 252 -17.47 29.32 31.09
C THR A 252 -18.65 29.51 30.15
N VAL A 253 -18.73 30.65 29.49
CA VAL A 253 -19.72 30.94 28.45
C VAL A 253 -19.54 29.98 27.27
N SER A 254 -18.30 29.71 26.84
CA SER A 254 -18.02 28.71 25.79
C SER A 254 -18.61 27.33 26.11
N LYS A 255 -18.44 26.85 27.35
CA LYS A 255 -19.03 25.57 27.80
C LYS A 255 -20.55 25.58 27.80
N GLN A 256 -21.20 26.74 28.05
CA GLN A 256 -22.65 26.87 28.01
C GLN A 256 -23.19 26.81 26.58
N ILE A 257 -22.51 27.44 25.63
CA ILE A 257 -23.01 27.59 24.25
C ILE A 257 -22.64 26.44 23.31
N VAL A 258 -21.62 25.62 23.63
CA VAL A 258 -21.04 24.63 22.71
C VAL A 258 -22.05 23.59 22.18
N LYS A 259 -23.09 23.28 22.96
CA LYS A 259 -24.14 22.32 22.58
C LYS A 259 -25.39 22.98 21.97
N ILE A 260 -25.44 24.31 21.92
CA ILE A 260 -26.62 25.04 21.46
C ILE A 260 -26.60 25.11 19.94
N SER A 261 -27.60 24.53 19.30
CA SER A 261 -27.64 24.49 17.83
C SER A 261 -28.03 25.83 17.20
N ASP A 262 -28.85 26.63 17.88
CA ASP A 262 -29.30 27.95 17.42
C ASP A 262 -28.23 29.02 17.64
N LYS A 263 -27.67 29.55 16.53
CA LYS A 263 -26.62 30.56 16.56
C LYS A 263 -27.05 31.89 17.19
N GLU A 264 -28.31 32.28 17.07
CA GLU A 264 -28.78 33.56 17.62
C GLU A 264 -28.95 33.44 19.14
N VAL A 265 -29.31 32.25 19.64
CA VAL A 265 -29.27 31.94 21.07
C VAL A 265 -27.84 31.95 21.60
N GLN A 266 -26.88 31.36 20.88
CA GLN A 266 -25.46 31.44 21.26
C GLN A 266 -24.99 32.89 21.37
N LYS A 267 -25.25 33.70 20.34
CA LYS A 267 -24.90 35.13 20.29
C LYS A 267 -25.48 35.88 21.48
N LYS A 268 -26.78 35.69 21.73
CA LYS A 268 -27.49 36.33 22.84
C LYS A 268 -26.85 36.00 24.18
N ILE A 269 -26.54 34.72 24.44
CA ILE A 269 -25.89 34.30 25.70
C ILE A 269 -24.52 34.96 25.88
N ILE A 270 -23.73 35.05 24.81
CA ILE A 270 -22.41 35.69 24.85
C ILE A 270 -22.54 37.18 25.20
N GLU A 271 -23.42 37.90 24.48
CA GLU A 271 -23.63 39.33 24.66
C GLU A 271 -24.24 39.67 26.03
N GLU A 272 -25.16 38.83 26.54
CA GLU A 272 -25.74 38.99 27.90
C GLU A 272 -24.71 38.76 29.01
N ASN A 273 -23.64 38.00 28.75
CA ASN A 273 -22.51 37.84 29.67
C ASN A 273 -21.43 38.93 29.49
N GLY A 274 -21.67 39.93 28.62
CA GLY A 274 -20.79 41.08 28.44
C GLY A 274 -19.58 40.84 27.53
N PHE A 275 -19.57 39.77 26.74
CA PHE A 275 -18.49 39.44 25.81
C PHE A 275 -18.86 39.73 24.35
N GLU A 276 -17.85 39.88 23.48
CA GLU A 276 -18.05 39.99 22.04
C GLU A 276 -18.33 38.61 21.42
N ALA A 277 -19.41 38.51 20.63
CA ALA A 277 -19.75 37.30 19.90
C ALA A 277 -19.03 37.26 18.53
N LEU A 278 -18.01 36.41 18.41
CA LEU A 278 -17.20 36.27 17.19
C LEU A 278 -17.77 35.17 16.30
N SER A 279 -18.14 35.51 15.07
CA SER A 279 -18.72 34.54 14.12
C SER A 279 -17.66 33.58 13.58
N SER A 280 -17.97 32.29 13.57
CA SER A 280 -17.19 31.24 12.94
C SER A 280 -18.11 30.28 12.16
N HIS A 281 -17.53 29.31 11.46
CA HIS A 281 -18.28 28.24 10.83
C HIS A 281 -17.46 26.97 10.71
N ASN A 282 -18.15 25.83 10.76
CA ASN A 282 -17.60 24.53 10.43
C ASN A 282 -18.43 23.94 9.28
N GLN A 283 -17.77 23.11 8.48
CA GLN A 283 -18.35 22.52 7.30
C GLN A 283 -17.87 21.08 7.17
N VAL A 284 -18.79 20.18 6.84
CA VAL A 284 -18.52 18.79 6.45
C VAL A 284 -19.03 18.58 5.05
N ASP A 285 -18.25 17.85 4.25
CA ASP A 285 -18.47 17.70 2.82
C ASP A 285 -19.75 16.91 2.51
N PHE A 286 -20.03 15.85 3.28
CA PHE A 286 -21.17 14.96 3.03
C PHE A 286 -21.89 14.60 4.32
N VAL A 287 -23.17 14.94 4.40
CA VAL A 287 -24.06 14.50 5.49
C VAL A 287 -25.35 13.92 4.91
N LYS A 288 -25.76 12.77 5.45
CA LYS A 288 -27.05 12.12 5.17
C LYS A 288 -27.51 11.35 6.40
N ASP A 289 -28.76 11.54 6.79
CA ASP A 289 -29.38 10.86 7.95
C ASP A 289 -28.49 10.83 9.20
N ARG A 290 -27.87 11.98 9.52
CA ARG A 290 -26.99 12.19 10.67
C ARG A 290 -25.68 11.39 10.63
N ILE A 291 -25.30 10.88 9.47
CA ILE A 291 -23.97 10.33 9.22
C ILE A 291 -23.17 11.36 8.44
N ALA A 292 -21.98 11.71 8.93
CA ALA A 292 -21.03 12.56 8.23
C ALA A 292 -19.99 11.68 7.50
N VAL A 293 -19.63 12.06 6.29
CA VAL A 293 -18.53 11.46 5.52
C VAL A 293 -17.58 12.59 5.09
N GLU A 294 -16.29 12.40 5.35
CA GLU A 294 -15.18 13.24 4.88
C GLU A 294 -14.29 12.36 3.97
N VAL A 295 -13.88 12.90 2.81
CA VAL A 295 -13.03 12.20 1.84
C VAL A 295 -11.71 12.94 1.73
N GLN A 296 -10.62 12.31 2.19
CA GLN A 296 -9.35 13.00 2.40
C GLN A 296 -8.17 12.33 1.67
N PHE A 297 -7.98 12.71 0.40
CA PHE A 297 -6.72 12.51 -0.35
C PHE A 297 -5.78 13.73 -0.27
N GLY A 298 -6.06 14.67 0.62
CA GLY A 298 -5.26 15.86 0.88
C GLY A 298 -4.21 15.65 1.96
N LYS A 299 -3.75 16.76 2.56
CA LYS A 299 -2.61 16.76 3.48
C LYS A 299 -2.96 16.10 4.82
N TYR A 300 -1.99 15.40 5.42
CA TYR A 300 -2.16 14.67 6.69
C TYR A 300 -2.75 15.50 7.84
N PHE A 301 -2.45 16.80 7.92
CA PHE A 301 -2.98 17.65 9.00
C PHE A 301 -4.50 17.87 8.91
N SER A 302 -5.08 17.68 7.72
CA SER A 302 -6.53 17.82 7.53
C SER A 302 -7.31 16.70 8.21
N VAL A 303 -6.84 15.45 8.13
CA VAL A 303 -7.50 14.31 8.81
C VAL A 303 -7.59 14.53 10.32
N ALA A 304 -6.50 15.01 10.94
CA ALA A 304 -6.51 15.30 12.37
C ALA A 304 -7.57 16.35 12.73
N TYR A 305 -7.75 17.37 11.88
CA TYR A 305 -8.77 18.40 12.05
C TYR A 305 -10.19 17.86 11.84
N ASP A 306 -10.39 17.01 10.82
CA ASP A 306 -11.68 16.39 10.51
C ASP A 306 -12.14 15.51 11.68
N LEU A 307 -11.26 14.65 12.19
CA LEU A 307 -11.51 13.77 13.33
C LEU A 307 -11.77 14.51 14.65
N HIS A 308 -10.94 15.50 14.99
CA HIS A 308 -10.96 16.12 16.32
C HIS A 308 -11.84 17.35 16.44
N VAL A 309 -11.92 18.13 15.37
CA VAL A 309 -12.60 19.42 15.39
C VAL A 309 -13.95 19.31 14.71
N LYS A 310 -13.99 18.88 13.44
CA LYS A 310 -15.24 18.85 12.68
C LYS A 310 -16.22 17.83 13.23
N HIS A 311 -15.88 16.53 13.21
CA HIS A 311 -16.81 15.50 13.66
C HIS A 311 -17.26 15.72 15.11
N THR A 312 -16.35 16.10 16.01
CA THR A 312 -16.69 16.45 17.40
C THR A 312 -17.67 17.62 17.48
N PHE A 313 -17.47 18.67 16.69
CA PHE A 313 -18.37 19.83 16.66
C PHE A 313 -19.79 19.43 16.27
N PHE A 314 -19.96 18.70 15.17
CA PHE A 314 -21.29 18.27 14.71
C PHE A 314 -21.92 17.25 15.67
N TYR A 315 -21.12 16.38 16.30
CA TYR A 315 -21.61 15.40 17.25
C TYR A 315 -22.11 16.03 18.56
N LEU A 316 -21.36 16.99 19.14
CA LEU A 316 -21.74 17.64 20.40
C LEU A 316 -23.03 18.46 20.30
N ARG A 317 -23.36 18.93 19.10
CA ARG A 317 -24.60 19.66 18.77
C ARG A 317 -25.75 18.75 18.38
N ASP A 318 -25.54 17.44 18.42
CA ASP A 318 -26.51 16.44 17.99
C ASP A 318 -26.89 16.60 16.51
N ASP A 319 -25.98 17.08 15.65
CA ASP A 319 -26.18 17.20 14.20
C ASP A 319 -25.82 15.88 13.49
N ILE A 320 -24.86 15.12 14.03
CA ILE A 320 -24.46 13.79 13.55
C ILE A 320 -24.36 12.77 14.69
N GLU A 321 -24.42 11.49 14.37
CA GLU A 321 -24.26 10.37 15.29
C GLU A 321 -22.93 9.63 15.08
N VAL A 322 -22.45 9.57 13.84
CA VAL A 322 -21.18 8.93 13.46
C VAL A 322 -20.49 9.74 12.37
N GLY A 323 -19.18 9.91 12.51
CA GLY A 323 -18.30 10.40 11.43
C GLY A 323 -17.63 9.25 10.69
N ILE A 324 -17.53 9.36 9.38
CA ILE A 324 -16.83 8.42 8.50
C ILE A 324 -15.70 9.17 7.81
N GLU A 325 -14.49 8.63 7.91
CA GLU A 325 -13.28 9.24 7.34
C GLU A 325 -12.75 8.33 6.24
N ILE A 326 -12.78 8.76 4.97
CA ILE A 326 -12.28 7.98 3.83
C ILE A 326 -10.89 8.47 3.45
N ILE A 327 -9.89 7.61 3.60
CA ILE A 327 -8.48 7.93 3.34
C ILE A 327 -7.83 6.79 2.53
N PRO A 328 -6.72 7.05 1.81
CA PRO A 328 -6.05 5.99 1.07
C PRO A 328 -5.26 5.07 2.02
N THR A 329 -5.06 3.81 1.65
CA THR A 329 -4.07 2.96 2.34
C THR A 329 -2.65 3.46 2.05
N HIS A 330 -1.66 3.03 2.85
CA HIS A 330 -0.26 3.33 2.58
C HIS A 330 0.15 2.90 1.16
N LYS A 331 -0.36 1.76 0.69
CA LYS A 331 -0.08 1.24 -0.65
C LYS A 331 -0.57 2.18 -1.75
N MET A 332 -1.79 2.73 -1.63
CA MET A 332 -2.30 3.71 -2.59
C MET A 332 -1.57 5.06 -2.47
N MET A 333 -1.26 5.48 -1.23
CA MET A 333 -0.54 6.73 -0.95
C MET A 333 0.85 6.77 -1.58
N LEU A 334 1.56 5.63 -1.68
CA LEU A 334 2.86 5.54 -2.37
C LEU A 334 2.80 5.96 -3.85
N CYS A 335 1.61 5.97 -4.44
CA CYS A 335 1.36 6.41 -5.81
C CYS A 335 0.65 7.78 -5.85
N MET A 336 0.85 8.62 -4.83
CA MET A 336 0.29 9.97 -4.71
C MET A 336 1.38 10.99 -4.38
N ASP A 337 1.09 12.28 -4.59
CA ASP A 337 2.00 13.35 -4.18
C ASP A 337 2.27 13.33 -2.67
N THR A 338 3.41 13.88 -2.27
CA THR A 338 3.91 13.84 -0.90
C THR A 338 2.99 14.52 0.10
N GLY A 339 2.95 13.95 1.31
CA GLY A 339 2.24 14.52 2.46
C GLY A 339 0.75 14.21 2.50
N VAL A 340 0.26 13.32 1.64
CA VAL A 340 -1.09 12.76 1.72
C VAL A 340 -1.23 11.91 2.99
N ALA A 341 -2.37 12.00 3.67
CA ALA A 341 -2.67 11.15 4.83
C ALA A 341 -2.84 9.69 4.41
N TRP A 342 -2.59 8.73 5.29
CA TRP A 342 -2.86 7.32 4.98
C TRP A 342 -3.36 6.54 6.18
N PHE A 343 -4.18 5.53 5.87
CA PHE A 343 -4.95 4.75 6.83
C PHE A 343 -4.15 4.28 8.04
N GLU A 344 -3.05 3.57 7.82
CA GLU A 344 -2.26 2.93 8.88
C GLU A 344 -1.69 3.96 9.87
N ASN A 345 -1.29 5.14 9.38
CA ASN A 345 -0.77 6.20 10.21
C ASN A 345 -1.87 6.91 11.00
N GLU A 346 -2.99 7.25 10.36
CA GLU A 346 -4.08 7.95 11.03
C GLU A 346 -4.77 7.07 12.09
N VAL A 347 -4.94 5.79 11.82
CA VAL A 347 -5.38 4.82 12.83
C VAL A 347 -4.40 4.77 14.00
N THR A 348 -3.09 4.77 13.72
CA THR A 348 -2.07 4.81 14.77
C THR A 348 -2.14 6.10 15.59
N ASN A 349 -2.42 7.25 14.95
CA ASN A 349 -2.57 8.53 15.64
C ASN A 349 -3.77 8.50 16.59
N VAL A 350 -4.93 8.03 16.13
CA VAL A 350 -6.13 7.88 16.97
C VAL A 350 -5.88 6.94 18.15
N ILE A 351 -5.22 5.79 17.90
CA ILE A 351 -4.88 4.85 18.98
C ILE A 351 -3.93 5.49 20.01
N ARG A 352 -2.96 6.29 19.56
CA ARG A 352 -1.98 6.97 20.43
C ARG A 352 -2.63 8.02 21.34
N GLU A 353 -3.66 8.71 20.85
CA GLU A 353 -4.38 9.71 21.64
C GLU A 353 -5.21 9.08 22.77
N GLY A 354 -5.55 7.80 22.62
CA GLY A 354 -6.15 6.99 23.67
C GLY A 354 -7.59 6.58 23.37
N ARG A 355 -8.09 5.61 24.15
CA ARG A 355 -9.32 4.85 23.82
C ARG A 355 -10.59 5.68 23.61
N ASN A 356 -10.68 6.86 24.20
CA ASN A 356 -11.89 7.70 24.17
C ASN A 356 -11.69 8.99 23.36
N ASN A 357 -10.58 9.12 22.64
CA ASN A 357 -10.32 10.29 21.81
C ASN A 357 -10.25 9.87 20.32
N PRO A 358 -10.97 10.54 19.41
CA PRO A 358 -11.94 11.61 19.68
C PRO A 358 -13.19 11.08 20.39
N SER A 359 -14.00 11.96 21.00
CA SER A 359 -15.19 11.57 21.78
C SER A 359 -16.41 11.21 20.92
N VAL A 360 -16.32 11.44 19.62
CA VAL A 360 -17.31 11.08 18.60
C VAL A 360 -17.04 9.66 18.09
N PRO A 361 -18.08 8.83 17.86
CA PRO A 361 -17.92 7.57 17.13
C PRO A 361 -17.42 7.83 15.71
N VAL A 362 -16.31 7.20 15.35
CA VAL A 362 -15.68 7.35 14.03
C VAL A 362 -15.48 5.99 13.36
N TYR A 363 -15.78 5.93 12.08
CA TYR A 363 -15.46 4.82 11.22
C TYR A 363 -14.46 5.26 10.15
N ILE A 364 -13.19 4.88 10.29
CA ILE A 364 -12.15 5.23 9.32
C ILE A 364 -12.09 4.13 8.25
N LEU A 365 -12.19 4.51 6.99
CA LEU A 365 -12.18 3.65 5.82
C LEU A 365 -10.92 3.91 4.99
N GLY A 366 -9.99 2.96 5.01
CA GLY A 366 -8.81 2.93 4.16
C GLY A 366 -9.15 2.30 2.81
N ILE A 367 -9.02 3.04 1.71
CA ILE A 367 -9.31 2.54 0.36
C ILE A 367 -8.05 2.42 -0.48
N GLU A 368 -8.05 1.47 -1.42
CA GLU A 368 -7.00 1.34 -2.43
C GLU A 368 -7.54 0.85 -3.78
N SER A 369 -6.80 1.14 -4.85
CA SER A 369 -7.04 0.56 -6.17
C SER A 369 -6.74 -0.95 -6.14
N ASP A 370 -7.57 -1.73 -6.84
CA ASP A 370 -7.36 -3.17 -7.05
C ASP A 370 -6.02 -3.45 -7.74
N ASP A 371 -5.69 -2.61 -8.72
CA ASP A 371 -4.43 -2.67 -9.48
C ASP A 371 -3.44 -1.61 -8.98
N HIS A 372 -2.19 -2.01 -8.85
CA HIS A 372 -1.09 -1.08 -8.57
C HIS A 372 -0.56 -0.50 -9.87
N ILE A 373 -0.55 0.83 -9.99
CA ILE A 373 0.00 1.52 -11.15
C ILE A 373 1.53 1.48 -11.14
N ASP A 374 2.14 1.45 -12.31
CA ASP A 374 3.56 1.73 -12.45
C ASP A 374 3.76 3.25 -12.47
N THR A 375 4.76 3.74 -11.73
CA THR A 375 5.05 5.17 -11.62
C THR A 375 6.04 5.64 -12.68
N ASP A 376 6.72 4.70 -13.37
CA ASP A 376 7.64 5.00 -14.45
C ASP A 376 6.87 5.31 -15.75
N PRO A 377 6.95 6.54 -16.29
CA PRO A 377 6.30 6.89 -17.55
C PRO A 377 6.77 6.07 -18.75
N CYS A 378 7.92 5.39 -18.68
CA CYS A 378 8.40 4.52 -19.76
C CYS A 378 7.55 3.25 -19.94
N THR A 379 6.69 2.92 -18.97
CA THR A 379 5.81 1.75 -19.03
C THR A 379 4.50 2.02 -19.78
N TYR A 380 4.20 3.29 -20.07
CA TYR A 380 2.99 3.71 -20.75
C TYR A 380 3.26 4.02 -22.23
N THR A 381 2.24 3.81 -23.06
CA THR A 381 2.27 4.21 -24.47
C THR A 381 2.20 5.73 -24.62
N ASN A 382 2.68 6.25 -25.75
CA ASN A 382 2.57 7.68 -26.05
C ASN A 382 1.13 8.22 -25.99
N SER A 383 0.14 7.39 -26.35
CA SER A 383 -1.27 7.80 -26.28
C SER A 383 -1.73 7.98 -24.83
N GLU A 384 -1.41 7.02 -23.96
CA GLU A 384 -1.75 7.07 -22.54
C GLU A 384 -1.05 8.26 -21.87
N LEU A 385 0.24 8.48 -22.16
CA LEU A 385 0.97 9.63 -21.63
C LEU A 385 0.35 10.98 -22.04
N VAL A 386 -0.17 11.09 -23.26
CA VAL A 386 -0.90 12.29 -23.71
C VAL A 386 -2.19 12.48 -22.91
N ASP A 387 -2.90 11.40 -22.59
CA ASP A 387 -4.12 11.45 -21.78
C ASP A 387 -3.83 11.79 -20.31
N ILE A 388 -2.81 11.18 -19.71
CA ILE A 388 -2.32 11.53 -18.35
C ILE A 388 -1.91 13.00 -18.28
N LEU A 389 -1.24 13.49 -19.33
CA LEU A 389 -0.83 14.90 -19.40
C LEU A 389 -2.03 15.87 -19.44
N LYS A 390 -3.21 15.44 -19.92
CA LYS A 390 -4.42 16.29 -19.92
C LYS A 390 -4.91 16.59 -18.50
N HIS A 391 -4.77 15.65 -17.57
CA HIS A 391 -5.13 15.81 -16.16
C HIS A 391 -4.02 16.47 -15.32
N SER A 392 -2.83 16.64 -15.89
CA SER A 392 -1.67 17.20 -15.19
C SER A 392 -1.64 18.73 -15.22
N ASP A 393 -1.07 19.35 -14.18
CA ASP A 393 -0.74 20.78 -14.18
C ASP A 393 0.51 21.05 -15.04
N LYS A 394 0.29 21.23 -16.34
CA LYS A 394 1.35 21.37 -17.36
C LYS A 394 2.27 22.56 -17.09
N GLU A 395 1.72 23.68 -16.65
CA GLU A 395 2.49 24.90 -16.40
C GLU A 395 3.37 24.73 -15.16
N LYS A 396 2.81 24.17 -14.08
CA LYS A 396 3.59 23.85 -12.88
C LYS A 396 4.66 22.80 -13.18
N LEU A 397 4.32 21.73 -13.91
CA LEU A 397 5.27 20.70 -14.30
C LEU A 397 6.45 21.30 -15.07
N LYS A 398 6.17 22.08 -16.12
CA LYS A 398 7.19 22.74 -16.94
C LYS A 398 8.05 23.72 -16.13
N SER A 399 7.42 24.51 -15.27
CA SER A 399 8.10 25.45 -14.39
C SER A 399 9.05 24.74 -13.40
N GLN A 400 8.58 23.67 -12.77
CA GLN A 400 9.35 22.87 -11.82
C GLN A 400 10.50 22.14 -12.53
N MET A 401 10.26 21.54 -13.70
CA MET A 401 11.32 20.91 -14.50
C MET A 401 12.43 21.90 -14.84
N LYS A 402 12.08 23.13 -15.26
CA LYS A 402 13.06 24.18 -15.54
C LYS A 402 13.82 24.58 -14.26
N LYS A 403 13.10 24.82 -13.17
CA LYS A 403 13.68 25.22 -11.88
C LYS A 403 14.66 24.19 -11.35
N TYR A 404 14.26 22.92 -11.28
CA TYR A 404 15.08 21.86 -10.72
C TYR A 404 16.24 21.47 -11.63
N LYS A 405 16.08 21.60 -12.95
CA LYS A 405 17.22 21.48 -13.88
C LYS A 405 18.27 22.55 -13.62
N CYS A 406 17.88 23.80 -13.42
CA CYS A 406 18.82 24.87 -13.05
C CYS A 406 19.45 24.63 -11.67
N GLU A 407 18.68 24.17 -10.68
CA GLU A 407 19.17 23.85 -9.33
C GLU A 407 20.19 22.71 -9.36
N ASP A 408 19.89 21.62 -10.06
CA ASP A 408 20.75 20.44 -10.20
C ASP A 408 22.03 20.80 -10.96
N GLN A 409 21.93 21.61 -12.02
CA GLN A 409 23.12 22.12 -12.73
C GLN A 409 24.01 22.95 -11.80
N ARG A 410 23.42 23.85 -11.00
CA ARG A 410 24.18 24.66 -10.04
C ARG A 410 24.88 23.77 -9.00
N LYS A 411 24.16 22.79 -8.45
CA LYS A 411 24.71 21.84 -7.46
C LYS A 411 25.85 21.01 -8.04
N TRP A 412 25.66 20.51 -9.26
CA TRP A 412 26.67 19.73 -9.96
C TRP A 412 27.92 20.56 -10.26
N ASN A 413 27.76 21.80 -10.76
CA ASN A 413 28.88 22.73 -10.94
C ASN A 413 29.66 22.98 -9.64
N VAL A 414 28.96 23.15 -8.51
CA VAL A 414 29.60 23.31 -7.19
C VAL A 414 30.35 22.05 -6.78
N GLN A 415 29.82 20.85 -7.04
CA GLN A 415 30.51 19.59 -6.75
C GLN A 415 31.77 19.41 -7.61
N ILE A 416 31.68 19.70 -8.90
CA ILE A 416 32.82 19.69 -9.84
C ILE A 416 33.90 20.66 -9.33
N GLN A 417 33.51 21.90 -9.00
CA GLN A 417 34.46 22.91 -8.52
C GLN A 417 35.14 22.47 -7.21
N LYS A 418 34.38 21.97 -6.24
CA LYS A 418 34.96 21.46 -4.98
C LYS A 418 35.94 20.29 -5.19
N ALA A 419 35.65 19.40 -6.13
CA ALA A 419 36.54 18.30 -6.46
C ALA A 419 37.82 18.83 -7.12
N LYS A 420 37.70 19.79 -8.04
CA LYS A 420 38.82 20.46 -8.69
C LYS A 420 39.70 21.24 -7.71
N ASP A 421 39.10 22.03 -6.82
CA ASP A 421 39.81 22.79 -5.79
C ASP A 421 40.66 21.86 -4.91
N LYS A 422 40.17 20.64 -4.63
CA LYS A 422 40.91 19.64 -3.85
C LYS A 422 42.14 19.12 -4.61
N VAL A 423 42.03 18.91 -5.93
CA VAL A 423 43.16 18.56 -6.80
C VAL A 423 44.18 19.70 -6.80
N ASP A 424 43.73 20.94 -6.99
CA ASP A 424 44.57 22.13 -7.03
C ASP A 424 45.31 22.34 -5.68
N VAL A 425 44.65 22.07 -4.54
CA VAL A 425 45.30 22.12 -3.21
C VAL A 425 46.44 21.11 -3.10
N PHE A 426 46.25 19.87 -3.54
CA PHE A 426 47.33 18.86 -3.48
C PHE A 426 48.44 19.17 -4.47
N GLN A 427 48.11 19.65 -5.67
CA GLN A 427 49.10 20.09 -6.66
C GLN A 427 49.97 21.22 -6.09
N ASN A 428 49.36 22.26 -5.51
CA ASN A 428 50.09 23.37 -4.88
C ASN A 428 50.98 22.91 -3.71
N GLN A 429 50.55 21.92 -2.91
CA GLN A 429 51.38 21.35 -1.85
C GLN A 429 52.59 20.59 -2.40
N MET A 430 52.39 19.91 -3.54
CA MET A 430 53.45 19.16 -4.22
C MET A 430 54.47 20.10 -4.87
N ASP A 431 54.01 21.18 -5.49
CA ASP A 431 54.89 22.20 -6.09
C ASP A 431 55.80 22.84 -5.03
N LYS A 432 55.26 23.17 -3.84
CA LYS A 432 56.06 23.66 -2.70
C LYS A 432 57.11 22.65 -2.21
N LEU A 433 56.76 21.37 -2.15
CA LEU A 433 57.74 20.33 -1.76
C LEU A 433 58.82 20.14 -2.81
N ASN A 434 58.49 20.29 -4.10
CA ASN A 434 59.47 20.25 -5.18
C ASN A 434 60.42 21.46 -5.10
N GLU A 435 59.92 22.65 -4.78
CA GLU A 435 60.76 23.83 -4.52
C GLU A 435 61.73 23.59 -3.34
N GLU A 436 61.22 23.09 -2.21
CA GLU A 436 62.04 22.75 -1.03
C GLU A 436 63.11 21.69 -1.35
N TYR A 437 62.75 20.67 -2.12
CA TYR A 437 63.69 19.65 -2.60
C TYR A 437 64.80 20.26 -3.47
N ILE A 438 64.45 21.15 -4.40
CA ILE A 438 65.42 21.85 -5.27
C ILE A 438 66.37 22.73 -4.44
N GLU A 439 65.86 23.44 -3.42
CA GLU A 439 66.69 24.26 -2.54
C GLU A 439 67.68 23.42 -1.72
N LEU A 440 67.26 22.31 -1.12
CA LEU A 440 68.14 21.42 -0.38
C LEU A 440 69.18 20.72 -1.25
N LYS A 441 68.85 20.44 -2.52
CA LYS A 441 69.82 19.96 -3.51
C LYS A 441 70.91 20.99 -3.81
N LYS A 442 70.57 22.29 -3.85
CA LYS A 442 71.52 23.37 -4.10
C LYS A 442 72.52 23.58 -2.95
N THR A 443 72.19 23.20 -1.72
CA THR A 443 73.10 23.29 -0.56
C THR A 443 74.11 22.14 -0.49
N GLY A 444 74.10 21.22 -1.46
CA GLY A 444 75.10 20.14 -1.57
C GLY A 444 74.77 18.89 -0.77
N LEU A 445 73.53 18.72 -0.31
CA LEU A 445 73.09 17.49 0.35
C LEU A 445 73.09 16.29 -0.60
N TYR A 446 73.71 15.19 -0.16
CA TYR A 446 73.71 13.92 -0.87
C TYR A 446 72.33 13.25 -0.80
N ASP A 447 71.94 12.56 -1.90
CA ASP A 447 70.63 11.91 -2.07
C ASP A 447 70.20 10.95 -0.95
N ASN A 448 71.16 10.45 -0.16
CA ASN A 448 70.91 9.52 0.94
C ASN A 448 70.60 10.20 2.29
N SER A 449 70.54 11.54 2.34
CA SER A 449 70.21 12.25 3.57
C SER A 449 68.80 11.94 4.07
N GLU A 450 68.67 11.89 5.39
CA GLU A 450 67.39 11.59 6.05
C GLU A 450 66.31 12.64 5.73
N GLU A 451 66.73 13.88 5.49
CA GLU A 451 65.86 15.00 5.12
C GLU A 451 65.27 14.84 3.71
N LEU A 452 66.10 14.48 2.71
CA LEU A 452 65.64 14.26 1.34
C LEU A 452 64.73 13.03 1.25
N LYS A 453 65.04 11.94 1.98
CA LYS A 453 64.18 10.74 2.06
C LYS A 453 62.80 11.05 2.63
N LYS A 454 62.71 11.89 3.67
CA LYS A 454 61.43 12.33 4.26
C LYS A 454 60.61 13.16 3.27
N LEU A 455 61.25 14.05 2.50
CA LEU A 455 60.58 14.84 1.47
C LEU A 455 60.04 13.98 0.32
N VAL A 456 60.83 13.02 -0.16
CA VAL A 456 60.41 12.07 -1.21
C VAL A 456 59.19 11.26 -0.74
N SER A 457 59.25 10.67 0.47
CA SER A 457 58.11 9.92 1.01
C SER A 457 56.86 10.79 1.19
N ARG A 458 57.02 12.06 1.58
CA ARG A 458 55.90 13.00 1.68
C ARG A 458 55.32 13.35 0.32
N SER A 459 56.17 13.52 -0.71
CA SER A 459 55.78 13.76 -2.08
C SER A 459 55.00 12.57 -2.67
N GLU A 460 55.48 11.35 -2.48
CA GLU A 460 54.77 10.12 -2.89
C GLU A 460 53.37 10.01 -2.28
N ARG A 461 53.24 10.31 -0.97
CA ARG A 461 51.93 10.31 -0.29
C ARG A 461 50.99 11.39 -0.82
N LEU A 462 51.52 12.55 -1.23
CA LEU A 462 50.73 13.63 -1.79
C LEU A 462 50.32 13.36 -3.24
N MET A 463 51.20 12.73 -4.05
CA MET A 463 50.86 12.24 -5.38
C MET A 463 49.68 11.27 -5.31
N ALA A 464 49.74 10.27 -4.44
CA ALA A 464 48.63 9.32 -4.28
C ALA A 464 47.30 10.00 -3.90
N LYS A 465 47.34 11.01 -3.01
CA LYS A 465 46.15 11.79 -2.63
C LYS A 465 45.64 12.69 -3.76
N ARG A 466 46.54 13.24 -4.58
CA ARG A 466 46.20 14.04 -5.76
C ARG A 466 45.50 13.16 -6.80
N ASP A 467 46.06 11.99 -7.08
CA ASP A 467 45.51 11.05 -8.05
C ASP A 467 44.12 10.55 -7.61
N GLU A 468 43.93 10.20 -6.34
CA GLU A 468 42.61 9.88 -5.78
C GLU A 468 41.61 11.05 -5.92
N ALA A 469 42.05 12.28 -5.68
CA ALA A 469 41.21 13.45 -5.86
C ALA A 469 40.88 13.71 -7.34
N MET A 470 41.82 13.42 -8.24
CA MET A 470 41.67 13.56 -9.69
C MET A 470 40.67 12.54 -10.24
N ASP A 471 40.77 11.27 -9.82
CA ASP A 471 39.80 10.23 -10.18
C ASP A 471 38.39 10.63 -9.76
N LYS A 472 38.24 11.14 -8.53
CA LYS A 472 36.94 11.64 -8.04
C LYS A 472 36.42 12.83 -8.84
N TYR A 473 37.29 13.72 -9.30
CA TYR A 473 36.91 14.84 -10.15
C TYR A 473 36.37 14.36 -11.51
N TYR A 474 37.07 13.45 -12.19
CA TYR A 474 36.61 12.88 -13.45
C TYR A 474 35.32 12.08 -13.28
N GLN A 475 35.21 11.27 -12.22
CA GLN A 475 33.99 10.53 -11.92
C GLN A 475 32.76 11.45 -11.80
N ILE A 476 32.89 12.58 -11.10
CA ILE A 476 31.79 13.55 -10.95
C ILE A 476 31.47 14.25 -12.28
N MET A 477 32.47 14.55 -13.11
CA MET A 477 32.26 15.18 -14.42
C MET A 477 31.60 14.25 -15.44
N GLU A 478 31.91 12.95 -15.40
CA GLU A 478 31.39 11.97 -16.35
C GLU A 478 30.00 11.43 -15.97
N MET A 479 29.58 11.62 -14.72
CA MET A 479 28.30 11.15 -14.20
C MET A 479 27.39 12.31 -13.77
N PRO A 480 26.80 13.07 -14.72
CA PRO A 480 25.84 14.11 -14.38
C PRO A 480 24.59 13.49 -13.72
N PRO A 481 23.90 14.24 -12.84
CA PRO A 481 22.60 13.84 -12.30
C PRO A 481 21.62 13.41 -13.40
N ALA A 482 20.82 12.38 -13.15
CA ALA A 482 19.89 11.81 -14.13
C ALA A 482 18.97 12.87 -14.78
N ARG A 483 18.51 13.87 -14.00
CA ARG A 483 17.67 14.98 -14.48
C ARG A 483 18.38 15.98 -15.39
N LEU A 484 19.71 15.94 -15.47
CA LEU A 484 20.51 16.74 -16.42
C LEU A 484 20.84 15.98 -17.70
N LEU A 485 20.64 14.65 -17.73
CA LEU A 485 20.83 13.86 -18.93
C LEU A 485 19.88 14.37 -20.02
N ARG A 486 20.43 14.65 -21.20
CA ARG A 486 19.66 15.02 -22.38
C ARG A 486 19.38 13.75 -23.17
N ILE A 487 18.11 13.50 -23.50
CA ILE A 487 17.78 12.54 -24.55
C ILE A 487 18.29 13.15 -25.85
N GLN A 488 19.42 12.66 -26.36
CA GLN A 488 19.81 12.93 -27.74
C GLN A 488 18.91 12.08 -28.62
N LYS A 489 18.16 12.72 -29.53
CA LYS A 489 17.54 12.01 -30.63
C LYS A 489 18.69 11.41 -31.42
N LYS A 490 18.88 10.09 -31.37
CA LYS A 490 19.67 9.41 -32.39
C LYS A 490 18.91 9.65 -33.69
N GLU A 491 19.37 10.61 -34.48
CA GLU A 491 19.04 10.62 -35.90
C GLU A 491 19.37 9.23 -36.40
N SER A 492 18.37 8.57 -36.98
CA SER A 492 18.50 7.23 -37.55
C SER A 492 19.77 7.20 -38.39
N VAL A 493 20.67 6.27 -38.05
CA VAL A 493 21.79 5.91 -38.91
C VAL A 493 21.17 5.57 -40.27
N MET A 494 21.52 6.37 -41.29
CA MET A 494 21.09 6.19 -42.68
C MET A 494 21.38 4.78 -43.18
#